data_AF-A0AAV3ZMC0-F1
#
_entry.id   AF-A0AAV3ZMC0-F1
#
_cell.length_a   1.000
_cell.length_b   1.000
_cell.length_c   1.000
_cell.angle_alpha   90.00
_cell.angle_beta   90.00
_cell.angle_gamma   90.00
#
_symmetry.space_group_name_H-M   'P 1'
#
loop_
_entity.id
_entity.type
_entity.pdbx_description
1 polymer ?
#
loop_
_entity_poly.entity_id
_entity_poly.type
_entity_poly.pdbx_seq_one_letter_code
_entity_poly.pdbx_strand_id
1 'polypeptide(L)'
;MLSVPAIFYRPKGREEDSDAAREKFMVPESDHLTFLNVYQQWKRNGYSSSWCNEHFIHVKAMRKVREVQQQLREIMEQQKMDLVSCGTEWDIVRKCICSAYFHQAARLKGLGEYVNTRTGMPCHLHPTSALFGMGYTPDYIVYHELVMTSKEYMQCVTAVDGHWLAELGPMFYSIKDASKTRVERRRQELEEMQMMEDEMKRAEELIKARKEQQERTPMSARGSKIITPGQREPGTPLQTPRRTPKFGL
;
A
#
# COMPACT_ATOMS: atom_id res chain seq x y z
N MET A 1 -4.13 17.03 6.16
CA MET A 1 -3.28 18.13 5.68
C MET A 1 -3.33 18.23 4.17
N LEU A 2 -3.08 17.14 3.44
CA LEU A 2 -3.13 17.13 1.97
C LEU A 2 -4.54 17.32 1.36
N SER A 3 -5.60 16.98 2.08
CA SER A 3 -6.99 17.12 1.59
C SER A 3 -7.54 18.57 1.60
N VAL A 4 -6.70 19.55 1.96
CA VAL A 4 -7.10 20.94 2.19
C VAL A 4 -6.14 21.83 1.39
N PRO A 5 -6.57 22.98 0.86
CA PRO A 5 -5.67 23.90 0.16
C PRO A 5 -4.45 24.29 0.99
N ALA A 6 -3.43 24.82 0.31
CA ALA A 6 -2.16 25.21 0.91
C ALA A 6 -2.34 25.92 2.27
N ILE A 7 -1.72 25.36 3.31
CA ILE A 7 -1.90 25.82 4.70
C ILE A 7 -1.10 27.09 5.00
N PHE A 8 0.01 27.30 4.30
CA PHE A 8 0.90 28.44 4.47
C PHE A 8 0.46 29.56 3.53
N TYR A 9 0.54 30.80 4.02
CA TYR A 9 0.31 31.98 3.20
C TYR A 9 1.50 32.92 3.26
N ARG A 10 1.82 33.53 2.11
CA ARG A 10 2.96 34.43 1.94
C ARG A 10 2.44 35.83 1.59
N PRO A 11 2.23 36.72 2.58
CA PRO A 11 1.68 38.05 2.34
C PRO A 11 2.72 38.95 1.67
N LYS A 12 2.28 39.69 0.64
CA LYS A 12 3.13 40.67 -0.07
C LYS A 12 3.65 41.71 0.93
N GLY A 13 4.97 41.90 0.98
CA GLY A 13 5.63 42.85 1.89
C GLY A 13 6.08 42.28 3.24
N ARG A 14 5.70 41.04 3.59
CA ARG A 14 6.25 40.30 4.74
C ARG A 14 6.62 38.88 4.33
N GLU A 15 7.20 38.76 3.14
CA GLU A 15 7.55 37.47 2.56
C GLU A 15 8.69 36.80 3.33
N GLU A 16 9.70 37.57 3.74
CA GLU A 16 10.84 37.09 4.53
C GLU A 16 10.41 36.56 5.90
N ASP A 17 9.53 37.27 6.61
CA ASP A 17 8.98 36.81 7.91
C ASP A 17 8.23 35.49 7.77
N SER A 18 7.45 35.34 6.68
CA SER A 18 6.68 34.13 6.38
C SER A 18 7.60 32.95 6.07
N ASP A 19 8.62 33.16 5.24
CA ASP A 19 9.60 32.13 4.90
C ASP A 19 10.43 31.72 6.12
N ALA A 20 10.85 32.67 6.97
CA ALA A 20 11.56 32.41 8.22
C ALA A 20 10.71 31.65 9.24
N ALA A 21 9.40 31.95 9.31
CA ALA A 21 8.49 31.17 10.14
C ALA A 21 8.34 29.74 9.59
N ARG A 22 8.23 29.57 8.27
CA ARG A 22 8.10 28.26 7.61
C ARG A 22 9.34 27.39 7.81
N GLU A 23 10.53 27.97 7.70
CA GLU A 23 11.81 27.27 7.85
C GLU A 23 11.91 26.53 9.21
N LYS A 24 11.38 27.11 10.29
CA LYS A 24 11.35 26.49 11.63
C LYS A 24 10.55 25.18 11.69
N PHE A 25 9.62 24.97 10.75
CA PHE A 25 8.80 23.76 10.69
C PHE A 25 9.34 22.72 9.73
N MET A 26 10.22 23.12 8.81
CA MET A 26 10.72 22.27 7.74
C MET A 26 11.48 21.08 8.31
N VAL A 27 11.17 19.91 7.77
CA VAL A 27 11.90 18.68 8.01
C VAL A 27 12.73 18.39 6.75
N PRO A 28 14.07 18.33 6.84
CA PRO A 28 14.97 18.25 5.69
C PRO A 28 14.74 17.02 4.79
N GLU A 29 14.06 15.99 5.31
CA GLU A 29 13.83 14.72 4.61
C GLU A 29 12.44 14.64 3.95
N SER A 30 11.48 15.48 4.37
CA SER A 30 10.07 15.31 3.96
C SER A 30 9.19 16.53 4.21
N ASP A 31 8.54 16.99 3.14
CA ASP A 31 7.45 17.98 3.21
C ASP A 31 6.21 17.40 3.91
N HIS A 32 5.96 16.11 3.74
CA HIS A 32 4.84 15.44 4.40
C HIS A 32 5.02 15.44 5.94
N LEU A 33 6.24 15.19 6.41
CA LEU A 33 6.58 15.30 7.83
C LEU A 33 6.56 16.76 8.31
N THR A 34 6.89 17.71 7.45
CA THR A 34 6.73 19.14 7.75
C THR A 34 5.28 19.46 8.08
N PHE A 35 4.30 18.97 7.31
CA PHE A 35 2.88 19.14 7.64
C PHE A 35 2.48 18.48 8.95
N LEU A 36 3.03 17.29 9.23
CA LEU A 36 2.79 16.61 10.51
C LEU A 36 3.34 17.44 11.67
N ASN A 37 4.55 17.99 11.55
CA ASN A 37 5.18 18.85 12.55
C ASN A 37 4.32 20.09 12.84
N VAL A 38 3.86 20.78 11.80
CA VAL A 38 2.95 21.94 11.93
C VAL A 38 1.67 21.56 12.69
N TYR A 39 1.03 20.44 12.34
CA TYR A 39 -0.18 20.00 13.02
C TYR A 39 0.08 19.67 14.49
N GLN A 40 1.19 19.01 14.81
CA GLN A 40 1.56 18.67 16.18
C GLN A 40 1.82 19.92 17.02
N GLN A 41 2.55 20.91 16.48
CA GLN A 41 2.80 22.16 17.19
C GLN A 41 1.52 22.96 17.41
N TRP A 42 0.64 23.03 16.41
CA TRP A 42 -0.67 23.67 16.57
C TRP A 42 -1.52 22.99 17.67
N LYS A 43 -1.50 21.66 17.71
CA LYS A 43 -2.19 20.88 18.74
C LYS A 43 -1.61 21.13 20.15
N ARG A 44 -0.28 21.20 20.28
CA ARG A 44 0.39 21.51 21.56
C ARG A 44 0.03 22.91 22.07
N ASN A 45 -0.15 23.87 21.18
CA ASN A 45 -0.58 25.23 21.49
C ASN A 45 -2.12 25.39 21.57
N GLY A 46 -2.83 24.31 21.92
CA GLY A 46 -4.26 24.35 22.21
C GLY A 46 -5.16 24.72 21.02
N TYR A 47 -4.72 24.46 19.78
CA TYR A 47 -5.43 24.85 18.57
C TYR A 47 -5.65 26.38 18.44
N SER A 48 -4.74 27.18 19.00
CA SER A 48 -4.86 28.63 19.03
C SER A 48 -4.93 29.24 17.62
N SER A 49 -5.84 30.20 17.45
CA SER A 49 -5.93 31.00 16.22
C SER A 49 -4.85 32.08 16.16
N SER A 50 -4.40 32.62 17.31
CA SER A 50 -3.31 33.60 17.34
C SER A 50 -1.99 32.98 16.90
N TRP A 51 -1.70 31.75 17.36
CA TRP A 51 -0.52 30.99 16.97
C TRP A 51 -0.45 30.80 15.44
N CYS A 52 -1.57 30.40 14.82
CA CYS A 52 -1.62 30.26 13.36
C CYS A 52 -1.32 31.59 12.64
N ASN A 53 -1.82 32.72 13.16
CA ASN A 53 -1.58 34.03 12.54
C ASN A 53 -0.10 34.44 12.66
N GLU A 54 0.52 34.19 13.82
CA GLU A 54 1.93 34.50 14.08
C GLU A 54 2.89 33.68 13.21
N HIS A 55 2.50 32.45 12.85
CA HIS A 55 3.27 31.55 12.00
C HIS A 55 2.84 31.55 10.53
N PHE A 56 2.03 32.51 10.08
CA PHE A 56 1.57 32.63 8.69
C PHE A 56 0.85 31.38 8.17
N ILE A 57 0.01 30.78 9.01
CA ILE A 57 -0.82 29.61 8.70
C ILE A 57 -2.30 30.01 8.61
N HIS A 58 -3.00 29.51 7.60
CA HIS A 58 -4.43 29.72 7.44
C HIS A 58 -5.26 28.99 8.50
N VAL A 59 -5.83 29.74 9.45
CA VAL A 59 -6.67 29.18 10.53
C VAL A 59 -7.87 28.38 10.01
N LYS A 60 -8.51 28.87 8.93
CA LYS A 60 -9.65 28.18 8.31
C LYS A 60 -9.25 26.82 7.75
N ALA A 61 -8.10 26.73 7.09
CA ALA A 61 -7.57 25.47 6.57
C ALA A 61 -7.27 24.50 7.73
N MET A 62 -6.61 24.96 8.80
CA MET A 62 -6.29 24.12 9.96
C MET A 62 -7.53 23.58 10.69
N ARG A 63 -8.58 24.40 10.83
CA ARG A 63 -9.87 23.93 11.35
C ARG A 63 -10.44 22.80 10.49
N LYS A 64 -10.41 22.97 9.16
CA LYS A 64 -10.88 21.94 8.23
C LYS A 64 -10.05 20.65 8.32
N VAL A 65 -8.73 20.76 8.45
CA VAL A 65 -7.85 19.61 8.66
C VAL A 65 -8.26 18.82 9.90
N ARG A 66 -8.59 19.49 11.01
CA ARG A 66 -9.04 18.84 12.24
C ARG A 66 -10.38 18.13 12.06
N GLU A 67 -11.34 18.75 11.38
CA GLU A 67 -12.62 18.11 11.06
C GLU A 67 -12.43 16.83 10.24
N VAL A 68 -11.63 16.91 9.17
CA VAL A 68 -11.36 15.75 8.29
C VAL A 68 -10.63 14.64 9.05
N GLN A 69 -9.67 15.00 9.91
CA GLN A 69 -8.96 14.01 10.74
C GLN A 69 -9.90 13.30 11.72
N GLN A 70 -10.85 14.03 12.31
CA GLN A 70 -11.85 13.46 13.21
C GLN A 70 -12.78 12.49 12.46
N GLN A 71 -13.25 12.88 11.27
CA GLN A 71 -14.08 12.02 10.42
C GLN A 71 -13.35 10.73 10.00
N LEU A 72 -12.07 10.84 9.60
CA LEU A 72 -11.27 9.67 9.25
C LEU A 72 -11.06 8.73 10.44
N ARG A 73 -10.85 9.28 11.65
CA ARG A 73 -10.75 8.48 12.88
C ARG A 73 -12.03 7.70 13.15
N GLU A 74 -13.19 8.36 13.04
CA GLU A 74 -14.50 7.72 13.25
C GLU A 74 -14.73 6.58 12.25
N ILE A 75 -14.36 6.78 10.98
CA ILE A 75 -14.45 5.73 9.95
C ILE A 75 -13.50 4.57 10.29
N MET A 76 -12.26 4.83 10.71
CA MET A 76 -11.33 3.77 11.11
C MET A 76 -11.86 2.93 12.28
N GLU A 77 -12.46 3.58 13.28
CA GLU A 77 -13.09 2.90 14.42
C GLU A 77 -14.27 2.03 13.97
N GLN A 78 -15.11 2.53 13.06
CA GLN A 78 -16.22 1.76 12.47
C GLN A 78 -15.73 0.55 11.66
N GLN A 79 -14.62 0.69 10.95
CA GLN A 79 -13.99 -0.39 10.17
C GLN A 79 -13.11 -1.32 11.03
N LYS A 80 -13.05 -1.12 12.35
CA LYS A 80 -12.23 -1.90 13.29
C LYS A 80 -10.73 -1.90 12.92
N MET A 81 -10.24 -0.76 12.43
CA MET A 81 -8.82 -0.56 12.16
C MET A 81 -8.15 0.03 13.40
N ASP A 82 -7.10 -0.63 13.90
CA ASP A 82 -6.39 -0.18 15.09
C ASP A 82 -5.60 1.12 14.81
N LEU A 83 -5.78 2.13 15.67
CA LEU A 83 -5.00 3.36 15.63
C LEU A 83 -3.69 3.19 16.41
N VAL A 84 -2.63 2.82 15.69
CA VAL A 84 -1.28 2.69 16.24
C VAL A 84 -0.45 3.93 15.93
N SER A 85 0.39 4.35 16.88
CA SER A 85 1.37 5.42 16.67
C SER A 85 2.77 4.84 16.50
N CYS A 86 3.51 5.35 15.52
CA CYS A 86 4.91 4.97 15.25
C CYS A 86 5.94 5.66 16.15
N GLY A 87 5.52 6.44 17.15
CA GLY A 87 6.43 7.11 18.09
C GLY A 87 7.43 8.04 17.40
N THR A 88 8.71 7.68 17.45
CA THR A 88 9.84 8.44 16.87
C THR A 88 10.39 7.84 15.57
N GLU A 89 9.83 6.73 15.07
CA GLU A 89 10.27 6.11 13.81
C GLU A 89 9.62 6.79 12.60
N TRP A 90 10.26 7.84 12.10
CA TRP A 90 9.81 8.59 10.91
C TRP A 90 9.82 7.76 9.63
N ASP A 91 10.68 6.74 9.55
CA ASP A 91 10.78 5.86 8.39
C ASP A 91 9.52 5.02 8.17
N ILE A 92 8.79 4.66 9.23
CA ILE A 92 7.48 3.98 9.09
C ILE A 92 6.49 4.89 8.35
N VAL A 93 6.49 6.19 8.68
CA VAL A 93 5.63 7.18 8.01
C VAL A 93 6.05 7.35 6.55
N ARG A 94 7.36 7.43 6.28
CA ARG A 94 7.90 7.54 4.92
C ARG A 94 7.59 6.30 4.08
N LYS A 95 7.72 5.09 4.64
CA LYS A 95 7.30 3.83 4.01
C LYS A 95 5.80 3.81 3.72
N CYS A 96 4.96 4.28 4.65
CA CYS A 96 3.52 4.41 4.42
C CYS A 96 3.20 5.34 3.24
N ILE A 97 3.84 6.50 3.18
CA ILE A 97 3.70 7.44 2.05
C ILE A 97 4.18 6.78 0.75
N CYS A 98 5.32 6.09 0.80
CA CYS A 98 5.86 5.33 -0.33
C CYS A 98 4.86 4.28 -0.83
N SER A 99 4.16 3.58 0.05
CA SER A 99 3.16 2.56 -0.32
C SER A 99 1.93 3.13 -1.02
N ALA A 100 1.58 4.39 -0.74
CA ALA A 100 0.45 5.06 -1.39
C ALA A 100 0.86 5.69 -2.73
N TYR A 101 2.05 6.29 -2.76
CA TYR A 101 2.53 7.11 -3.88
C TYR A 101 3.68 6.45 -4.65
N PHE A 102 3.85 5.13 -4.58
CA PHE A 102 4.92 4.42 -5.30
C PHE A 102 4.91 4.72 -6.80
N HIS A 103 3.74 4.96 -7.40
CA HIS A 103 3.60 5.29 -8.81
C HIS A 103 4.03 6.72 -9.16
N GLN A 104 4.18 7.60 -8.16
CA GLN A 104 4.64 9.00 -8.27
C GLN A 104 6.05 9.14 -7.67
N ALA A 105 6.94 8.21 -8.02
CA ALA A 105 8.33 8.26 -7.62
C ALA A 105 9.19 8.90 -8.71
N ALA A 106 10.19 9.68 -8.31
CA ALA A 106 11.22 10.23 -9.17
C ALA A 106 12.60 9.88 -8.64
N ARG A 107 13.55 9.72 -9.57
CA ARG A 107 14.95 9.43 -9.26
C ARG A 107 15.84 10.59 -9.68
N LEU A 108 16.92 10.81 -8.94
CA LEU A 108 17.92 11.81 -9.26
C LEU A 108 18.68 11.39 -10.54
N LYS A 109 18.79 12.30 -11.51
CA LYS A 109 19.55 12.06 -12.76
C LYS A 109 20.77 12.97 -12.86
N GLY A 110 20.71 14.17 -12.29
CA GLY A 110 21.79 15.15 -12.32
C GLY A 110 21.67 16.17 -11.20
N LEU A 111 22.41 17.28 -11.29
CA LEU A 111 22.39 18.37 -10.30
C LEU A 111 21.01 19.05 -10.26
N GLY A 112 20.18 18.66 -9.29
CA GLY A 112 18.85 19.24 -9.08
C GLY A 112 17.81 18.86 -10.15
N GLU A 113 18.11 17.89 -11.01
CA GLU A 113 17.17 17.34 -12.00
C GLU A 113 16.77 15.93 -11.59
N TYR A 114 15.46 15.74 -11.45
CA TYR A 114 14.84 14.46 -11.19
C TYR A 114 14.13 13.97 -12.44
N VAL A 115 13.98 12.66 -12.54
CA VAL A 115 13.22 12.03 -13.62
C VAL A 115 12.21 11.09 -13.02
N ASN A 116 10.96 11.22 -13.44
CA ASN A 116 9.91 10.30 -13.01
C ASN A 116 10.29 8.85 -13.39
N THR A 117 10.21 7.95 -12.42
CA THR A 117 10.69 6.57 -12.57
C THR A 117 9.82 5.76 -13.53
N ARG A 118 8.54 6.13 -13.69
CA ARG A 118 7.58 5.46 -14.56
C ARG A 118 7.55 6.04 -15.97
N THR A 119 7.42 7.36 -16.10
CA THR A 119 7.22 8.01 -17.41
C THR A 119 8.52 8.46 -18.06
N GLY A 120 9.62 8.54 -17.30
CA GLY A 120 10.88 9.10 -17.78
C GLY A 120 10.83 10.61 -18.02
N MET A 121 9.74 11.29 -17.62
CA MET A 121 9.62 12.74 -17.77
C MET A 121 10.58 13.46 -16.82
N PRO A 122 11.33 14.47 -17.31
CA PRO A 122 12.14 15.32 -16.45
C PRO A 122 11.24 16.18 -15.57
N CYS A 123 11.60 16.30 -14.30
CA CYS A 123 10.86 17.07 -13.31
C CYS A 123 11.84 17.76 -12.36
N HIS A 124 11.42 18.87 -11.79
CA HIS A 124 12.19 19.65 -10.84
C HIS A 124 11.50 19.71 -9.48
N LEU A 125 12.28 19.89 -8.41
CA LEU A 125 11.73 20.18 -7.09
C LEU A 125 11.12 21.58 -7.11
N HIS A 126 9.91 21.72 -6.57
CA HIS A 126 9.31 23.03 -6.40
C HIS A 126 10.11 23.86 -5.37
N PRO A 127 10.36 25.17 -5.59
CA PRO A 127 11.15 26.01 -4.67
C PRO A 127 10.60 26.10 -3.24
N THR A 128 9.31 25.81 -3.06
CA THR A 128 8.66 25.78 -1.74
C THR A 128 8.98 24.52 -0.92
N SER A 129 9.51 23.46 -1.54
CA SER A 129 9.84 22.20 -0.86
C SER A 129 11.00 22.39 0.11
N ALA A 130 10.94 21.75 1.28
CA ALA A 130 12.03 21.73 2.25
C ALA A 130 13.29 21.04 1.71
N LEU A 131 13.14 20.14 0.74
CA LEU A 131 14.26 19.48 0.07
C LEU A 131 15.01 20.40 -0.90
N PHE A 132 14.42 21.56 -1.23
CA PHE A 132 15.06 22.53 -2.10
C PHE A 132 16.09 23.36 -1.33
N GLY A 133 17.38 23.20 -1.67
CA GLY A 133 18.46 24.08 -1.17
C GLY A 133 19.18 23.64 0.10
N MET A 134 18.82 22.49 0.71
CA MET A 134 19.46 22.01 1.96
C MET A 134 20.76 21.21 1.76
N GLY A 135 21.35 21.21 0.55
CA GLY A 135 22.64 20.54 0.27
C GLY A 135 22.61 19.00 0.28
N TYR A 136 21.52 18.39 0.73
CA TYR A 136 21.26 16.96 0.65
C TYR A 136 20.22 16.68 -0.45
N THR A 137 20.64 15.96 -1.50
CA THR A 137 19.76 15.55 -2.60
C THR A 137 19.55 14.05 -2.55
N PRO A 138 18.40 13.55 -2.07
CA PRO A 138 18.13 12.12 -2.02
C PRO A 138 18.03 11.53 -3.42
N ASP A 139 18.51 10.29 -3.58
CA ASP A 139 18.52 9.56 -4.86
C ASP A 139 17.10 9.25 -5.36
N TYR A 140 16.21 8.91 -4.42
CA TYR A 140 14.81 8.61 -4.71
C TYR A 140 13.89 9.47 -3.87
N ILE A 141 12.86 9.97 -4.53
CA ILE A 141 11.83 10.78 -3.92
C ILE A 141 10.46 10.35 -4.39
N VAL A 142 9.46 10.66 -3.57
CA VAL A 142 8.05 10.49 -3.87
C VAL A 142 7.38 11.84 -3.71
N TYR A 143 6.51 12.20 -4.66
CA TYR A 143 5.79 13.47 -4.65
C TYR A 143 4.27 13.26 -4.60
N HIS A 144 3.54 14.29 -4.17
CA HIS A 144 2.07 14.26 -4.07
C HIS A 144 1.40 14.81 -5.33
N GLU A 145 1.94 15.92 -5.85
CA GLU A 145 1.37 16.64 -6.98
C GLU A 145 2.47 17.06 -7.96
N LEU A 146 2.12 17.09 -9.24
CA LEU A 146 2.98 17.59 -10.31
C LEU A 146 2.29 18.80 -10.95
N VAL A 147 2.92 19.97 -10.85
CA VAL A 147 2.40 21.21 -11.42
C VAL A 147 3.13 21.50 -12.72
N MET A 148 2.38 21.50 -13.83
CA MET A 148 2.92 21.77 -15.16
C MET A 148 2.81 23.27 -15.47
N THR A 149 3.98 23.93 -15.59
CA THR A 149 4.08 25.35 -15.96
C THR A 149 5.04 25.49 -17.14
N SER A 150 6.02 26.41 -17.08
CA SER A 150 7.16 26.41 -18.02
C SER A 150 8.11 25.24 -17.78
N LYS A 151 8.13 24.72 -16.55
CA LYS A 151 8.80 23.49 -16.14
C LYS A 151 7.84 22.67 -15.27
N GLU A 152 8.04 21.37 -15.24
CA GLU A 152 7.30 20.43 -14.42
C GLU A 152 7.87 20.44 -13.00
N TYR A 153 7.09 20.96 -12.04
CA TYR A 153 7.50 21.05 -10.65
C TYR A 153 6.76 20.04 -9.78
N MET A 154 7.52 19.26 -9.00
CA MET A 154 6.98 18.35 -8.00
C MET A 154 6.73 19.09 -6.69
N GLN A 155 5.51 18.98 -6.17
CA GLN A 155 5.08 19.56 -4.90
C GLN A 155 4.85 18.48 -3.84
N CYS A 156 5.12 18.86 -2.59
CA CYS A 156 5.08 18.02 -1.40
C CYS A 156 5.88 16.73 -1.60
N VAL A 157 7.19 16.82 -1.42
CA VAL A 157 8.15 15.76 -1.72
C VAL A 157 8.64 15.09 -0.44
N THR A 158 8.87 13.79 -0.49
CA THR A 158 9.48 13.01 0.59
C THR A 158 10.62 12.17 0.02
N ALA A 159 11.78 12.21 0.67
CA ALA A 159 12.88 11.30 0.39
C ALA A 159 12.48 9.86 0.75
N VAL A 160 12.80 8.90 -0.10
CA VAL A 160 12.54 7.46 0.14
C VAL A 160 13.75 6.61 -0.25
N ASP A 161 13.83 5.41 0.30
CA ASP A 161 14.81 4.40 -0.14
C ASP A 161 14.30 3.68 -1.39
N GLY A 162 15.19 3.41 -2.35
CA GLY A 162 14.90 2.59 -3.52
C GLY A 162 14.46 1.16 -3.16
N HIS A 163 14.95 0.61 -2.05
CA HIS A 163 14.53 -0.71 -1.58
C HIS A 163 13.04 -0.72 -1.19
N TRP A 164 12.54 0.35 -0.56
CA TRP A 164 11.13 0.44 -0.18
C TRP A 164 10.23 0.55 -1.40
N LEU A 165 10.68 1.23 -2.45
CA LEU A 165 9.95 1.28 -3.72
C LEU A 165 9.82 -0.11 -4.35
N ALA A 166 10.89 -0.91 -4.34
CA ALA A 166 10.86 -2.28 -4.84
C ALA A 166 10.02 -3.22 -3.97
N GLU A 167 10.09 -3.10 -2.65
CA GLU A 167 9.31 -3.90 -1.70
C GLU A 167 7.80 -3.61 -1.82
N LEU A 168 7.43 -2.33 -1.87
CA LEU A 168 6.03 -1.89 -1.84
C LEU A 168 5.38 -1.86 -3.23
N GLY A 169 6.19 -1.82 -4.29
CA GLY A 169 5.74 -1.81 -5.68
C GLY A 169 6.49 -2.83 -6.56
N PRO A 170 6.47 -4.14 -6.23
CA PRO A 170 7.26 -5.15 -6.94
C PRO A 170 6.87 -5.30 -8.42
N MET A 171 5.62 -4.96 -8.77
CA MET A 171 5.15 -4.95 -10.16
C MET A 171 5.70 -3.76 -10.97
N PHE A 172 6.13 -2.70 -10.30
CA PHE A 172 6.60 -1.46 -10.93
C PHE A 172 8.13 -1.34 -10.88
N TYR A 173 8.74 -1.87 -9.83
CA TYR A 173 10.15 -1.68 -9.53
C TYR A 173 10.84 -3.02 -9.31
N SER A 174 12.01 -3.17 -9.93
CA SER A 174 12.89 -4.30 -9.75
C SER A 174 14.25 -3.79 -9.32
N ILE A 175 14.79 -4.37 -8.26
CA ILE A 175 16.14 -4.05 -7.78
C ILE A 175 17.13 -4.63 -8.79
N LYS A 176 17.77 -3.76 -9.56
CA LYS A 176 18.92 -4.15 -10.37
C LYS A 176 20.15 -4.07 -9.47
N ASP A 177 20.56 -5.21 -8.92
CA ASP A 177 21.86 -5.34 -8.26
C ASP A 177 22.95 -5.01 -9.30
N ALA A 178 23.55 -3.83 -9.16
CA ALA A 178 24.69 -3.41 -9.98
C ALA A 178 25.96 -4.22 -9.64
N SER A 179 25.98 -4.87 -8.46
CA SER A 179 27.06 -5.70 -7.94
C SER A 179 27.05 -7.14 -8.46
N LYS A 180 25.91 -7.64 -8.97
CA LYS A 180 25.87 -9.00 -9.53
C LYS A 180 26.37 -8.99 -10.96
N THR A 181 27.54 -9.57 -11.14
CA THR A 181 28.14 -9.84 -12.44
C THR A 181 27.13 -10.60 -13.31
N ARG A 182 27.17 -10.45 -14.65
CA ARG A 182 26.32 -11.23 -15.59
C ARG A 182 26.30 -12.74 -15.27
N VAL A 183 27.39 -13.25 -14.70
CA VAL A 183 27.57 -14.65 -14.29
C VAL A 183 26.72 -15.02 -13.07
N GLU A 184 26.66 -14.18 -12.04
CA GLU A 184 25.88 -14.45 -10.82
C GLU A 184 24.38 -14.38 -11.09
N ARG A 185 23.95 -13.45 -11.96
CA ARG A 185 22.54 -13.37 -12.39
C ARG A 185 22.10 -14.65 -13.12
N ARG A 186 22.96 -15.15 -14.02
CA ARG A 186 22.71 -16.40 -14.76
C ARG A 186 22.70 -17.62 -13.83
N ARG A 187 23.51 -17.62 -12.78
CA ARG A 187 23.55 -18.68 -11.77
C ARG A 187 22.27 -18.69 -10.92
N GLN A 188 21.80 -17.52 -10.48
CA GLN A 188 20.53 -17.41 -9.74
C GLN A 188 19.34 -17.83 -10.60
N GLU A 189 19.29 -17.41 -11.87
CA GLU A 189 18.24 -17.84 -12.82
C GLU A 189 18.23 -19.37 -13.01
N LEU A 190 19.40 -20.02 -13.06
CA LEU A 190 19.53 -21.48 -13.12
C LEU A 190 19.08 -22.16 -11.82
N GLU A 191 19.46 -21.62 -10.67
CA GLU A 191 19.04 -22.15 -9.36
C GLU A 191 17.53 -22.01 -9.16
N GLU A 192 16.93 -20.88 -9.54
CA GLU A 192 15.48 -20.66 -9.52
C GLU A 192 14.75 -21.60 -10.49
N MET A 193 15.28 -21.80 -11.70
CA MET A 193 14.71 -22.73 -12.69
C MET A 193 14.78 -24.19 -12.21
N GLN A 194 15.87 -24.59 -11.57
CA GLN A 194 16.00 -25.92 -10.96
C GLN A 194 15.05 -26.12 -9.79
N MET A 195 14.90 -25.12 -8.91
CA MET A 195 13.92 -25.20 -7.83
C MET A 195 12.49 -25.30 -8.36
N MET A 196 12.17 -24.57 -9.43
CA MET A 196 10.86 -24.64 -10.09
C MET A 196 10.63 -26.01 -10.76
N GLU A 197 11.64 -26.59 -11.41
CA GLU A 197 11.56 -27.96 -11.96
C GLU A 197 11.34 -29.01 -10.85
N ASP A 198 12.04 -28.88 -9.72
CA ASP A 198 11.90 -29.79 -8.59
C ASP A 198 10.52 -29.66 -7.92
N GLU A 199 9.99 -28.44 -7.79
CA GLU A 199 8.61 -28.22 -7.33
C GLU A 199 7.59 -28.81 -8.30
N MET A 200 7.78 -28.62 -9.61
CA MET A 200 6.86 -29.14 -10.63
C MET A 200 6.86 -30.67 -10.66
N LYS A 201 8.03 -31.32 -10.51
CA LYS A 201 8.13 -32.79 -10.36
C LYS A 201 7.42 -33.28 -9.11
N ARG A 202 7.62 -32.63 -7.95
CA ARG A 202 6.93 -33.00 -6.71
C ARG A 202 5.41 -32.85 -6.86
N ALA A 203 4.96 -31.79 -7.54
CA ALA A 203 3.54 -31.58 -7.82
C ALA A 203 2.98 -32.68 -8.76
N GLU A 204 3.70 -33.06 -9.80
CA GLU A 204 3.32 -34.16 -10.69
C GLU A 204 3.25 -35.51 -9.95
N GLU A 205 4.23 -35.81 -9.10
CA GLU A 205 4.23 -37.01 -8.27
C GLU A 205 3.03 -37.05 -7.33
N LEU A 206 2.69 -35.92 -6.70
CA LEU A 206 1.50 -35.78 -5.86
C LEU A 206 0.21 -35.99 -6.66
N ILE A 207 0.11 -35.40 -7.86
CA ILE A 207 -1.06 -35.56 -8.74
C ILE A 207 -1.19 -37.02 -9.17
N LYS A 208 -0.09 -37.68 -9.53
CA LYS A 208 -0.06 -39.09 -9.93
C LYS A 208 -0.43 -40.00 -8.76
N ALA A 209 0.13 -39.78 -7.58
CA ALA A 209 -0.22 -40.54 -6.38
C ALA A 209 -1.69 -40.36 -6.01
N ARG A 210 -2.25 -39.15 -6.17
CA ARG A 210 -3.67 -38.87 -5.93
C ARG A 210 -4.56 -39.59 -6.95
N LYS A 211 -4.14 -39.65 -8.22
CA LYS A 211 -4.84 -40.38 -9.28
C LYS A 211 -4.80 -41.90 -9.06
N GLU A 212 -3.63 -42.45 -8.69
CA GLU A 212 -3.48 -43.86 -8.34
C GLU A 212 -4.27 -44.24 -7.08
N GLN A 213 -4.32 -43.36 -6.07
CA GLN A 213 -5.20 -43.56 -4.91
C GLN A 213 -6.67 -43.57 -5.33
N GLN A 214 -7.07 -42.67 -6.23
CA GLN A 214 -8.45 -42.58 -6.74
C GLN A 214 -8.83 -43.82 -7.58
N GLU A 215 -7.89 -44.38 -8.34
CA GLU A 215 -8.06 -45.64 -9.09
C GLU A 215 -8.03 -46.88 -8.18
N ARG A 216 -7.27 -46.86 -7.07
CA ARG A 216 -7.20 -47.96 -6.08
C ARG A 216 -8.36 -47.98 -5.11
N THR A 217 -8.98 -46.84 -4.80
CA THR A 217 -10.31 -46.83 -4.19
C THR A 217 -11.30 -47.30 -5.25
N PRO A 218 -11.91 -48.49 -5.12
CA PRO A 218 -13.01 -48.83 -5.99
C PRO A 218 -14.07 -47.75 -5.82
N MET A 219 -14.61 -47.21 -6.91
CA MET A 219 -15.84 -46.44 -6.82
C MET A 219 -16.86 -47.36 -6.15
N SER A 220 -17.15 -47.12 -4.86
CA SER A 220 -18.32 -47.69 -4.23
C SER A 220 -19.50 -47.15 -5.02
N ALA A 221 -19.97 -47.93 -5.98
CA ALA A 221 -21.22 -47.72 -6.68
C ALA A 221 -22.37 -47.88 -5.67
N ARG A 222 -22.48 -46.95 -4.73
CA ARG A 222 -23.80 -46.52 -4.28
C ARG A 222 -24.36 -45.72 -5.44
N GLY A 223 -24.88 -46.44 -6.43
CA GLY A 223 -25.80 -45.87 -7.38
C GLY A 223 -26.92 -45.24 -6.55
N SER A 224 -26.92 -43.92 -6.46
CA SER A 224 -28.10 -43.18 -6.06
C SER A 224 -29.17 -43.53 -7.10
N LYS A 225 -30.02 -44.51 -6.79
CA LYS A 225 -31.24 -44.77 -7.54
C LYS A 225 -32.04 -43.47 -7.49
N ILE A 226 -32.01 -42.71 -8.58
CA ILE A 226 -32.95 -41.63 -8.82
C ILE A 226 -34.30 -42.34 -9.01
N ILE A 227 -35.11 -42.39 -7.96
CA ILE A 227 -36.48 -42.90 -8.03
C ILE A 227 -37.31 -41.80 -8.67
N THR A 228 -37.63 -41.96 -9.95
CA THR A 228 -38.63 -41.15 -10.64
C THR A 228 -40.02 -41.59 -10.17
N PRO A 229 -40.82 -40.75 -9.49
CA PRO A 229 -42.16 -41.13 -9.06
C PRO A 229 -43.05 -41.34 -10.28
N GLY A 230 -43.66 -42.52 -10.43
CA GLY A 230 -44.77 -42.74 -11.38
C GLY A 230 -44.66 -43.93 -12.33
N GLN A 231 -43.54 -44.65 -12.40
CA GLN A 231 -43.47 -45.88 -13.21
C GLN A 231 -43.76 -47.13 -12.36
N ARG A 232 -44.85 -47.83 -12.69
CA ARG A 232 -45.18 -49.15 -12.15
C ARG A 232 -44.48 -50.21 -13.00
N GLU A 233 -43.58 -51.01 -12.41
CA GLU A 233 -43.09 -52.23 -13.07
C GLU A 233 -44.01 -53.43 -12.76
N PRO A 234 -44.34 -54.26 -13.76
CA PRO A 234 -45.27 -55.38 -13.64
C PRO A 234 -44.56 -56.61 -13.07
N GLY A 235 -44.69 -56.87 -11.77
CA GLY A 235 -44.14 -58.13 -11.25
C GLY A 235 -44.00 -58.33 -9.74
N THR A 236 -44.48 -57.43 -8.87
CA THR A 236 -44.39 -57.69 -7.42
C THR A 236 -45.74 -58.19 -6.87
N PRO A 237 -45.86 -59.46 -6.44
CA PRO A 237 -47.09 -59.97 -5.85
C PRO A 237 -47.30 -59.45 -4.42
N LEU A 238 -48.56 -59.17 -4.06
CA LEU A 238 -49.01 -58.78 -2.72
C LEU A 238 -48.72 -59.91 -1.71
N GLN A 239 -47.80 -59.68 -0.78
CA GLN A 239 -47.54 -60.64 0.30
C GLN A 239 -48.35 -60.24 1.54
N THR A 240 -49.39 -61.01 1.84
CA THR A 240 -50.14 -60.94 3.10
C THR A 240 -49.34 -61.58 4.24
N PRO A 241 -49.28 -60.97 5.45
CA PRO A 241 -48.50 -61.53 6.55
C PRO A 241 -49.19 -62.74 7.21
N ARG A 242 -48.42 -63.84 7.38
CA ARG A 242 -48.84 -65.10 8.03
C ARG A 242 -48.88 -64.96 9.56
N ARG A 243 -49.94 -65.52 10.17
CA ARG A 243 -50.24 -65.61 11.61
C ARG A 243 -49.16 -66.32 12.43
N THR A 244 -48.82 -65.77 13.59
CA THR A 244 -48.13 -66.45 14.70
C THR A 244 -49.14 -67.04 15.71
N PRO A 245 -48.91 -68.21 16.32
CA PRO A 245 -49.82 -68.78 17.32
C PRO A 245 -49.58 -68.21 18.74
N LYS A 246 -50.68 -68.08 19.49
CA LYS A 246 -50.77 -67.63 20.87
C LYS A 246 -50.15 -68.63 21.86
N PHE A 247 -49.45 -68.12 22.87
CA PHE A 247 -49.37 -68.73 24.21
C PHE A 247 -49.96 -67.75 25.20
N GLY A 248 -50.81 -68.25 26.10
CA GLY A 248 -51.39 -67.49 27.20
C GLY A 248 -51.19 -68.20 28.53
N LEU A 249 -50.96 -67.42 29.57
CA LEU A 249 -51.62 -67.41 30.88
C LEU A 249 -51.24 -66.09 31.55
#